data_AF-A0A1B8S8H5-F1
#
_entry.id   AF-A0A1B8S8H5-F1
#
_cell.length_a   1.000
_cell.length_b   1.000
_cell.length_c   1.000
_cell.angle_alpha   90.00
_cell.angle_beta   90.00
_cell.angle_gamma   90.00
#
_symmetry.space_group_name_H-M   'P 1'
#
loop_
_entity.id
_entity.type
_entity.pdbx_description
1 polymer ?
#
loop_
_entity_poly.entity_id
_entity_poly.type
_entity_poly.pdbx_seq_one_letter_code
_entity_poly.pdbx_strand_id
1 'polypeptide(L)'
;AQLVAALRQRYPQTTVAQLYDRPRLGSLAGFLDDMGRTDPAGTAAPGAVRPTPWLTQAAQVLLSVPLATLTGWAWVTWLALANNTLAAWHPLPWLVHLDWWWVIAAFVLFVTPLGRMGIAVLGARALLADLQPGSYRRGGPEHLRVWTAERLAAASGAENLAGAPWLVYYARALGNKIGEGVDLHSAPPVTGMLTLGHRCSIEPEVDLSGHWIDGENFHVGAITIGNDATIGTRTTLLPGA
;
A
#
# COMPACT_ATOMS: atom_id res chain seq x y z
N ALA A 1 -3.03 32.77 -3.37
CA ALA A 1 -3.81 31.59 -2.94
C ALA A 1 -5.32 31.77 -3.14
N GLN A 2 -5.95 32.83 -2.64
CA GLN A 2 -7.41 33.03 -2.71
C GLN A 2 -7.98 33.09 -4.14
N LEU A 3 -7.27 33.71 -5.09
CA LEU A 3 -7.72 33.79 -6.49
C LEU A 3 -7.86 32.42 -7.15
N VAL A 4 -6.89 31.52 -6.98
CA VAL A 4 -6.96 30.15 -7.51
C VAL A 4 -8.10 29.37 -6.87
N ALA A 5 -8.31 29.54 -5.56
CA ALA A 5 -9.42 28.91 -4.85
C ALA A 5 -10.79 29.37 -5.38
N ALA A 6 -10.96 30.67 -5.65
CA ALA A 6 -12.17 31.22 -6.24
C ALA A 6 -12.37 30.74 -7.69
N LEU A 7 -11.31 30.70 -8.50
CA LEU A 7 -11.38 30.20 -9.88
C LEU A 7 -11.76 28.71 -9.94
N ARG A 8 -11.22 27.89 -9.02
CA ARG A 8 -11.53 26.45 -8.94
C ARG A 8 -12.97 26.11 -8.60
N GLN A 9 -13.72 27.04 -8.01
CA GLN A 9 -15.17 26.84 -7.83
C GLN A 9 -15.92 26.74 -9.15
N ARG A 10 -15.40 27.36 -10.21
CA ARG A 10 -16.02 27.39 -11.55
C ARG A 10 -15.21 26.64 -12.61
N TYR A 11 -13.90 26.55 -12.43
CA TYR A 11 -12.95 25.86 -13.32
C TYR A 11 -12.02 24.96 -12.49
N PRO A 12 -12.49 23.76 -12.06
CA PRO A 12 -11.80 22.91 -11.09
C PRO A 12 -10.36 22.52 -11.49
N GLN A 13 -10.11 22.43 -12.80
CA GLN A 13 -8.84 22.07 -13.43
C GLN A 13 -7.78 23.18 -13.37
N THR A 14 -8.12 24.40 -12.90
CA THR A 14 -7.18 25.53 -12.88
C THR A 14 -6.01 25.27 -11.93
N THR A 15 -4.77 25.39 -12.42
CA THR A 15 -3.56 25.23 -11.60
C THR A 15 -2.94 26.57 -11.22
N VAL A 16 -2.11 26.55 -10.16
CA VAL A 16 -1.35 27.72 -9.73
C VAL A 16 -0.35 28.14 -10.81
N ALA A 17 0.31 27.19 -11.47
CA ALA A 17 1.23 27.46 -12.57
C ALA A 17 0.55 28.19 -13.74
N GLN A 18 -0.64 27.73 -14.17
CA GLN A 18 -1.39 28.38 -15.25
C GLN A 18 -1.79 29.83 -14.95
N LEU A 19 -1.97 30.18 -13.67
CA LEU A 19 -2.23 31.55 -13.24
C LEU A 19 -0.97 32.42 -13.38
N TYR A 20 0.20 31.88 -13.03
CA TYR A 20 1.48 32.57 -13.18
C TYR A 20 1.91 32.72 -14.64
N ASP A 21 1.63 31.73 -15.48
CA ASP A 21 1.93 31.76 -16.91
C ASP A 21 1.06 32.78 -17.67
N ARG A 22 -0.07 33.20 -17.09
CA ARG A 22 -1.03 34.14 -17.70
C ARG A 22 -1.37 35.29 -16.76
N PRO A 23 -0.42 36.20 -16.49
CA PRO A 23 -0.61 37.29 -15.52
C PRO A 23 -1.59 38.37 -15.98
N ARG A 24 -2.01 38.38 -17.25
CA ARG A 24 -2.97 39.36 -17.80
C ARG A 24 -4.40 38.80 -17.75
N LEU A 25 -5.32 39.62 -17.24
CA LEU A 25 -6.75 39.28 -17.10
C LEU A 25 -7.39 38.77 -18.40
N GLY A 26 -7.13 39.41 -19.54
CA GLY A 26 -7.71 39.00 -20.83
C GLY A 26 -7.21 37.63 -21.32
N SER A 27 -5.91 37.34 -21.14
CA SER A 27 -5.36 36.03 -21.51
C SER A 27 -5.84 34.91 -20.60
N LEU A 28 -6.03 35.22 -19.31
CA LEU A 28 -6.58 34.27 -18.35
C LEU A 28 -8.05 33.99 -18.63
N ALA A 29 -8.85 35.02 -18.93
CA ALA A 29 -10.26 34.88 -19.28
C ALA A 29 -10.45 34.01 -20.53
N GLY A 30 -9.71 34.29 -21.61
CA GLY A 30 -9.78 33.47 -22.83
C GLY A 30 -9.40 32.01 -22.60
N PHE A 31 -8.36 31.77 -21.80
CA PHE A 31 -7.96 30.42 -21.42
C PHE A 31 -9.04 29.67 -20.62
N LEU A 32 -9.67 30.35 -19.66
CA LEU A 32 -10.75 29.76 -18.85
C LEU A 32 -12.01 29.50 -19.70
N ASP A 33 -12.34 30.39 -20.63
CA ASP A 33 -13.46 30.20 -21.55
C ASP A 33 -13.25 28.99 -22.47
N ASP A 34 -12.04 28.82 -22.99
CA ASP A 34 -11.69 27.65 -23.80
C ASP A 34 -11.72 26.38 -22.95
N MET A 35 -11.15 26.41 -21.74
CA MET A 35 -11.22 25.30 -20.79
C MET A 35 -12.67 24.89 -20.51
N GLY A 36 -13.56 25.85 -20.26
CA GLY A 36 -14.99 25.59 -20.04
C GLY A 36 -15.71 25.01 -21.26
N ARG A 37 -15.24 25.29 -22.49
CA ARG A 37 -15.78 24.70 -23.73
C ARG A 37 -15.26 23.29 -24.01
N THR A 38 -14.04 23.00 -23.58
CA THR A 38 -13.37 21.72 -23.88
C THR A 38 -13.58 20.67 -22.80
N ASP A 39 -14.28 20.99 -21.71
CA ASP A 39 -14.46 20.10 -20.57
C ASP A 39 -15.86 19.44 -20.56
N PRO A 40 -16.07 18.30 -21.27
CA PRO A 40 -17.30 17.51 -21.16
C PRO A 40 -17.46 16.87 -19.76
N ALA A 41 -16.43 16.91 -18.91
CA ALA A 41 -16.46 16.35 -17.55
C ALA A 41 -16.89 17.37 -16.47
N GLY A 42 -17.02 18.66 -16.81
CA GLY A 42 -17.45 19.72 -15.89
C GLY A 42 -18.87 19.59 -15.32
N THR A 43 -19.66 18.63 -15.80
CA THR A 43 -21.05 18.37 -15.38
C THR A 43 -21.24 17.14 -14.49
N ALA A 44 -20.19 16.36 -14.22
CA ALA A 44 -20.29 15.27 -13.23
C ALA A 44 -20.30 15.89 -11.83
N ALA A 45 -21.47 16.30 -11.35
CA ALA A 45 -21.67 16.63 -9.94
C ALA A 45 -21.07 15.49 -9.11
N PRO A 46 -20.24 15.75 -8.10
CA PRO A 46 -19.73 14.71 -7.23
C PRO A 46 -20.93 13.94 -6.69
N GLY A 47 -21.11 12.70 -7.15
CA GLY A 47 -22.21 11.87 -6.69
C GLY A 47 -22.15 11.82 -5.16
N ALA A 48 -23.30 11.89 -4.50
CA ALA A 48 -23.35 11.80 -3.05
C ALA A 48 -22.74 10.46 -2.60
N VAL A 49 -21.47 10.49 -2.19
CA VAL A 49 -20.72 9.31 -1.79
C VAL A 49 -21.32 8.80 -0.50
N ARG A 50 -21.93 7.61 -0.53
CA ARG A 50 -22.43 6.99 0.69
C ARG A 50 -21.27 6.70 1.66
N PRO A 51 -21.47 6.92 2.97
CA PRO A 51 -20.47 6.53 3.95
C PRO A 51 -20.26 5.02 3.94
N THR A 52 -19.04 4.58 4.24
CA THR A 52 -18.71 3.16 4.36
C THR A 52 -19.67 2.47 5.35
N PRO A 53 -20.22 1.28 5.03
CA PRO A 53 -21.14 0.58 5.93
C PRO A 53 -20.56 0.39 7.33
N TRP A 54 -21.38 0.55 8.38
CA TRP A 54 -20.93 0.43 9.78
C TRP A 54 -20.36 -0.96 10.10
N LEU A 55 -20.90 -2.01 9.47
CA LEU A 55 -20.39 -3.38 9.61
C LEU A 55 -18.94 -3.50 9.11
N THR A 56 -18.62 -2.85 7.99
CA THR A 56 -17.26 -2.81 7.46
C THR A 56 -16.33 -2.08 8.43
N GLN A 57 -16.77 -0.95 8.99
CA GLN A 57 -15.99 -0.21 9.98
C GLN A 57 -15.74 -1.05 11.25
N ALA A 58 -16.77 -1.71 11.76
CA ALA A 58 -16.67 -2.60 12.92
C ALA A 58 -15.72 -3.77 12.63
N ALA A 59 -15.81 -4.37 11.44
CA ALA A 59 -14.91 -5.44 11.01
C ALA A 59 -13.45 -4.95 10.93
N GLN A 60 -13.20 -3.76 10.38
CA GLN A 60 -11.86 -3.17 10.34
C GLN A 60 -11.30 -2.93 11.74
N VAL A 61 -12.10 -2.39 12.66
CA VAL A 61 -11.68 -2.17 14.05
C VAL A 61 -11.37 -3.50 14.74
N LEU A 62 -12.27 -4.49 14.61
CA LEU A 62 -12.10 -5.81 15.21
C LEU A 62 -10.85 -6.50 14.67
N LEU A 63 -10.61 -6.44 13.37
CA LEU A 63 -9.46 -7.07 12.72
C LEU A 63 -8.15 -6.32 12.95
N SER A 64 -8.20 -5.04 13.29
CA SER A 64 -7.02 -4.27 13.69
C SER A 64 -6.41 -4.79 14.99
N VAL A 65 -7.21 -5.37 15.90
CA VAL A 65 -6.73 -5.93 17.17
C VAL A 65 -5.75 -7.10 16.97
N PRO A 66 -6.11 -8.20 16.28
CA PRO A 66 -5.18 -9.31 16.04
C PRO A 66 -3.99 -8.91 15.14
N LEU A 67 -4.17 -7.93 14.26
CA LEU A 67 -3.06 -7.38 13.47
C LEU A 67 -2.06 -6.61 14.36
N ALA A 68 -2.55 -5.86 15.35
CA ALA A 68 -1.70 -5.19 16.32
C ALA A 68 -1.03 -6.17 17.31
N THR A 69 -1.63 -7.32 17.60
CA THR A 69 -0.94 -8.34 18.41
C THR A 69 0.22 -8.97 17.64
N LEU A 70 0.14 -9.08 16.31
CA LEU A 70 1.23 -9.56 15.46
C LEU A 70 2.51 -8.70 15.61
N THR A 71 2.38 -7.37 15.64
CA THR A 71 3.52 -6.48 15.88
C THR A 71 4.05 -6.63 17.31
N GLY A 72 3.16 -6.85 18.27
CA GLY A 72 3.51 -7.13 19.66
C GLY A 72 4.35 -8.41 19.84
N TRP A 73 4.10 -9.46 19.05
CA TRP A 73 4.83 -10.72 19.13
C TRP A 73 6.33 -10.58 18.88
N ALA A 74 6.75 -9.65 18.02
CA ALA A 74 8.16 -9.37 17.82
C ALA A 74 8.82 -8.82 19.10
N TRP A 75 8.14 -7.90 19.80
CA TRP A 75 8.62 -7.35 21.07
C TRP A 75 8.63 -8.40 22.19
N VAL A 76 7.58 -9.23 22.27
CA VAL A 76 7.54 -10.35 23.22
C VAL A 76 8.69 -11.31 22.98
N THR A 77 9.04 -11.59 21.73
CA THR A 77 10.18 -12.44 21.38
C THR A 77 11.50 -11.82 21.82
N TRP A 78 11.70 -10.52 21.60
CA TRP A 78 12.90 -9.82 22.09
C TRP A 78 13.00 -9.82 23.62
N LEU A 79 11.87 -9.62 24.31
CA LEU A 79 11.81 -9.71 25.77
C LEU A 79 12.11 -11.12 26.26
N ALA A 80 11.58 -12.16 25.61
CA ALA A 80 11.85 -13.55 25.93
C ALA A 80 13.34 -13.89 25.77
N LEU A 81 13.95 -13.42 24.68
CA LEU A 81 15.39 -13.57 24.43
C LEU A 81 16.21 -12.84 25.50
N ALA A 82 15.90 -11.58 25.78
CA ALA A 82 16.58 -10.78 26.80
C ALA A 82 16.46 -11.43 28.19
N ASN A 83 15.27 -11.88 28.57
CA ASN A 83 15.02 -12.61 29.81
C ASN A 83 15.88 -13.87 29.89
N ASN A 84 15.89 -14.73 28.85
CA ASN A 84 16.69 -15.96 28.88
C ASN A 84 18.20 -15.67 28.96
N THR A 85 18.68 -14.64 28.26
CA THR A 85 20.09 -14.24 28.34
C THR A 85 20.45 -13.70 29.72
N LEU A 86 19.62 -12.83 30.30
CA LEU A 86 19.87 -12.26 31.63
C LEU A 86 19.83 -13.35 32.71
N ALA A 87 18.90 -14.30 32.63
CA ALA A 87 18.80 -15.41 33.57
C ALA A 87 20.05 -16.30 33.55
N ALA A 88 20.68 -16.47 32.39
CA ALA A 88 21.91 -17.24 32.25
C ALA A 88 23.15 -16.53 32.84
N TRP A 89 23.16 -15.19 32.87
CA TRP A 89 24.31 -14.40 33.34
C TRP A 89 24.17 -13.99 34.80
N HIS A 90 22.95 -13.66 35.23
CA HIS A 90 22.64 -13.20 36.58
C HIS A 90 21.26 -13.75 37.00
N PRO A 91 21.20 -14.93 37.63
CA PRO A 91 19.93 -15.57 37.98
C PRO A 91 19.23 -14.80 39.09
N LEU A 92 18.32 -13.90 38.74
CA LEU A 92 17.43 -13.21 39.67
C LEU A 92 16.14 -14.04 39.87
N PRO A 93 15.54 -14.04 41.07
CA PRO A 93 14.44 -14.95 41.42
C PRO A 93 13.12 -14.70 40.68
N TRP A 94 12.98 -13.55 40.01
CA TRP A 94 11.78 -13.19 39.24
C TRP A 94 11.89 -13.49 37.73
N LEU A 95 13.05 -13.96 37.25
CA LEU A 95 13.20 -14.37 35.86
C LEU A 95 12.64 -15.78 35.64
N VAL A 96 11.84 -15.93 34.58
CA VAL A 96 11.23 -17.20 34.19
C VAL A 96 12.01 -17.76 33.02
N HIS A 97 12.70 -18.89 33.19
CA HIS A 97 13.41 -19.51 32.07
C HIS A 97 12.40 -20.08 31.06
N LEU A 98 12.47 -19.60 29.82
CA LEU A 98 11.68 -20.13 28.71
C LEU A 98 12.52 -21.16 27.94
N ASP A 99 11.89 -22.20 27.40
CA ASP A 99 12.59 -23.14 26.53
C ASP A 99 13.11 -22.41 25.27
N TRP A 100 14.41 -22.56 25.02
CA TRP A 100 15.10 -21.94 23.89
C TRP A 100 14.51 -22.32 22.55
N TRP A 101 13.91 -23.50 22.40
CA TRP A 101 13.25 -23.88 21.15
C TRP A 101 12.08 -22.95 20.80
N TRP A 102 11.26 -22.57 21.79
CA TRP A 102 10.16 -21.63 21.58
C TRP A 102 10.67 -20.22 21.28
N VAL A 103 11.74 -19.79 21.95
CA VAL A 103 12.36 -18.47 21.71
C VAL A 103 12.94 -18.41 20.29
N ILE A 104 13.66 -19.44 19.86
CA ILE A 104 14.24 -19.54 18.51
C ILE A 104 13.13 -19.59 17.46
N ALA A 105 12.08 -20.40 17.66
CA ALA A 105 10.96 -20.49 16.73
C ALA A 105 10.24 -19.14 16.58
N ALA A 106 9.94 -18.47 17.69
CA ALA A 106 9.34 -17.15 17.69
C ALA A 106 10.25 -16.09 17.05
N PHE A 107 11.57 -16.18 17.25
CA PHE A 107 12.55 -15.30 16.61
C PHE A 107 12.55 -15.48 15.09
N VAL A 108 12.63 -16.73 14.61
CA VAL A 108 12.56 -17.02 13.18
C VAL A 108 11.24 -16.51 12.60
N LEU A 109 10.11 -16.76 13.27
CA LEU A 109 8.78 -16.42 12.75
C LEU A 109 8.46 -14.92 12.77
N PHE A 110 8.76 -14.21 13.87
CA PHE A 110 8.30 -12.84 14.10
C PHE A 110 9.39 -11.77 13.98
N VAL A 111 10.66 -12.15 13.94
CA VAL A 111 11.78 -11.18 13.86
C VAL A 111 12.48 -11.24 12.51
N THR A 112 12.76 -12.44 11.98
CA THR A 112 13.53 -12.55 10.73
C THR A 112 12.72 -12.12 9.49
N PRO A 113 13.39 -11.65 8.41
CA PRO A 113 12.73 -11.33 7.15
C PRO A 113 11.94 -12.50 6.59
N LEU A 114 12.48 -13.73 6.66
CA LEU A 114 11.82 -14.93 6.14
C LEU A 114 10.48 -15.21 6.84
N GLY A 115 10.43 -15.13 8.16
CA GLY A 115 9.19 -15.34 8.91
C GLY A 115 8.17 -14.25 8.64
N ARG A 116 8.58 -12.99 8.70
CA ARG A 116 7.71 -11.82 8.52
C ARG A 116 7.14 -11.74 7.10
N MET A 117 7.99 -11.92 6.08
CA MET A 117 7.55 -12.04 4.69
C MET A 117 6.69 -13.28 4.47
N GLY A 118 7.04 -14.42 5.09
CA GLY A 118 6.25 -15.64 5.00
C GLY A 118 4.82 -15.44 5.51
N ILE A 119 4.65 -14.80 6.67
CA ILE A 119 3.33 -14.45 7.22
C ILE A 119 2.55 -13.56 6.25
N ALA A 120 3.18 -12.49 5.74
CA ALA A 120 2.54 -11.58 4.80
C ALA A 120 2.13 -12.27 3.50
N VAL A 121 3.04 -13.04 2.89
CA VAL A 121 2.80 -13.77 1.65
C VAL A 121 1.69 -14.79 1.83
N LEU A 122 1.80 -15.67 2.83
CA LEU A 122 0.81 -16.72 3.04
C LEU A 122 -0.56 -16.13 3.34
N GLY A 123 -0.62 -15.10 4.17
CA GLY A 123 -1.86 -14.41 4.50
C GLY A 123 -2.46 -13.69 3.29
N ALA A 124 -1.67 -12.94 2.52
CA ALA A 124 -2.15 -12.26 1.31
C ALA A 124 -2.62 -13.28 0.25
N ARG A 125 -1.85 -14.35 0.01
CA ARG A 125 -2.20 -15.41 -0.95
C ARG A 125 -3.48 -16.15 -0.54
N ALA A 126 -3.67 -16.42 0.75
CA ALA A 126 -4.89 -17.04 1.25
C ALA A 126 -6.08 -16.08 1.18
N LEU A 127 -5.89 -14.82 1.58
CA LEU A 127 -6.95 -13.81 1.58
C LEU A 127 -7.36 -13.38 0.18
N LEU A 128 -6.48 -13.46 -0.83
CA LEU A 128 -6.70 -12.90 -2.17
C LEU A 128 -6.66 -13.96 -3.30
N ALA A 129 -6.75 -15.26 -2.98
CA ALA A 129 -6.58 -16.35 -3.93
C ALA A 129 -7.46 -16.27 -5.19
N ASP A 130 -8.71 -15.85 -5.05
CA ASP A 130 -9.74 -15.72 -6.09
C ASP A 130 -10.01 -14.26 -6.51
N LEU A 131 -9.21 -13.30 -6.04
CA LEU A 131 -9.39 -11.90 -6.40
C LEU A 131 -9.11 -11.70 -7.89
N GLN A 132 -10.07 -11.10 -8.61
CA GLN A 132 -9.94 -10.79 -10.03
C GLN A 132 -9.87 -9.27 -10.25
N PRO A 133 -9.25 -8.81 -11.36
CA PRO A 133 -9.38 -7.42 -11.78
C PRO A 133 -10.86 -7.07 -12.01
N GLY A 134 -11.32 -5.94 -11.47
CA GLY A 134 -12.70 -5.52 -11.59
C GLY A 134 -13.10 -4.42 -10.61
N SER A 135 -14.38 -4.05 -10.68
CA SER A 135 -15.00 -3.05 -9.81
C SER A 135 -15.87 -3.76 -8.79
N TYR A 136 -15.54 -3.58 -7.51
CA TYR A 136 -16.27 -4.14 -6.38
C TYR A 136 -16.94 -3.03 -5.58
N ARG A 137 -17.85 -3.40 -4.67
CA ARG A 137 -18.47 -2.43 -3.78
C ARG A 137 -17.48 -2.01 -2.68
N ARG A 138 -17.36 -0.71 -2.44
CA ARG A 138 -16.64 -0.16 -1.28
C ARG A 138 -17.25 -0.69 0.02
N GLY A 139 -16.42 -1.40 0.77
CA GLY A 139 -16.78 -2.03 2.05
C GLY A 139 -17.43 -3.41 1.89
N GLY A 140 -17.48 -3.93 0.67
CA GLY A 140 -17.77 -5.33 0.39
C GLY A 140 -16.64 -6.27 0.82
N PRO A 141 -16.83 -7.58 0.63
CA PRO A 141 -15.88 -8.59 1.07
C PRO A 141 -14.52 -8.45 0.38
N GLU A 142 -14.46 -8.13 -0.92
CA GLU A 142 -13.20 -7.97 -1.64
C GLU A 142 -12.40 -6.76 -1.14
N HIS A 143 -13.08 -5.65 -0.86
CA HIS A 143 -12.43 -4.49 -0.23
C HIS A 143 -11.86 -4.84 1.14
N LEU A 144 -12.63 -5.55 1.98
CA LEU A 144 -12.14 -5.99 3.30
C LEU A 144 -10.97 -6.96 3.19
N ARG A 145 -11.01 -7.90 2.24
CA ARG A 145 -9.93 -8.87 2.01
C ARG A 145 -8.63 -8.17 1.61
N VAL A 146 -8.68 -7.25 0.65
CA VAL A 146 -7.51 -6.47 0.23
C VAL A 146 -7.00 -5.60 1.38
N TRP A 147 -7.90 -4.87 2.06
CA TRP A 147 -7.54 -4.06 3.22
C TRP A 147 -6.86 -4.89 4.31
N THR A 148 -7.35 -6.10 4.58
CA THR A 148 -6.76 -7.02 5.56
C THR A 148 -5.37 -7.47 5.13
N ALA A 149 -5.20 -7.84 3.86
CA ALA A 149 -3.92 -8.28 3.33
C ALA A 149 -2.86 -7.18 3.42
N GLU A 150 -3.22 -5.93 3.12
CA GLU A 150 -2.34 -4.77 3.27
C GLU A 150 -1.96 -4.50 4.72
N ARG A 151 -2.95 -4.52 5.63
CA ARG A 151 -2.67 -4.32 7.05
C ARG A 151 -1.85 -5.47 7.62
N LEU A 152 -2.02 -6.70 7.12
CA LEU A 152 -1.19 -7.85 7.49
C LEU A 152 0.24 -7.69 7.00
N ALA A 153 0.45 -7.29 5.75
CA ALA A 153 1.78 -6.99 5.23
C ALA A 153 2.48 -5.89 6.05
N ALA A 154 1.78 -4.80 6.34
CA ALA A 154 2.29 -3.71 7.17
C ALA A 154 2.58 -4.15 8.62
N ALA A 155 1.64 -4.86 9.27
CA ALA A 155 1.80 -5.35 10.63
C ALA A 155 2.92 -6.40 10.75
N SER A 156 3.08 -7.24 9.73
CA SER A 156 4.20 -8.15 9.65
C SER A 156 5.51 -7.41 9.43
N GLY A 157 5.52 -6.13 9.03
CA GLY A 157 6.72 -5.35 8.69
C GLY A 157 7.57 -5.95 7.57
N ALA A 158 6.96 -6.73 6.67
CA ALA A 158 7.63 -7.31 5.51
C ALA A 158 8.29 -6.24 4.64
N GLU A 159 7.63 -5.09 4.46
CA GLU A 159 8.10 -3.97 3.65
C GLU A 159 9.36 -3.30 4.24
N ASN A 160 9.41 -3.11 5.56
CA ASN A 160 10.54 -2.46 6.25
C ASN A 160 11.81 -3.32 6.26
N LEU A 161 11.66 -4.65 6.21
CA LEU A 161 12.78 -5.59 6.30
C LEU A 161 13.24 -6.11 4.94
N ALA A 162 12.54 -5.75 3.86
CA ALA A 162 12.86 -6.28 2.56
C ALA A 162 14.22 -5.80 2.03
N GLY A 163 14.65 -4.58 2.37
CA GLY A 163 15.83 -3.98 1.72
C GLY A 163 15.76 -4.08 0.18
N ALA A 164 16.83 -3.68 -0.51
CA ALA A 164 16.88 -3.85 -1.96
C ALA A 164 16.87 -5.35 -2.41
N PRO A 165 17.54 -6.30 -1.72
CA PRO A 165 17.64 -7.67 -2.23
C PRO A 165 16.38 -8.54 -2.04
N TRP A 166 15.66 -8.43 -0.90
CA TRP A 166 14.54 -9.34 -0.63
C TRP A 166 13.23 -8.91 -1.26
N LEU A 167 13.11 -7.63 -1.65
CA LEU A 167 11.86 -7.06 -2.14
C LEU A 167 11.40 -7.71 -3.46
N VAL A 168 12.34 -8.07 -4.34
CA VAL A 168 12.03 -8.81 -5.58
C VAL A 168 11.49 -10.21 -5.28
N TYR A 169 12.07 -10.93 -4.31
CA TYR A 169 11.58 -12.26 -3.92
C TYR A 169 10.21 -12.17 -3.25
N TYR A 170 10.02 -11.19 -2.38
CA TYR A 170 8.73 -10.90 -1.74
C TYR A 170 7.65 -10.58 -2.78
N ALA A 171 7.95 -9.70 -3.75
CA ALA A 171 7.04 -9.36 -4.84
C ALA A 171 6.62 -10.59 -5.63
N ARG A 172 7.57 -11.45 -6.01
CA ARG A 172 7.29 -12.72 -6.72
C ARG A 172 6.44 -13.66 -5.87
N ALA A 173 6.72 -13.78 -4.59
CA ALA A 173 6.00 -14.66 -3.67
C ALA A 173 4.53 -14.22 -3.47
N LEU A 174 4.25 -12.91 -3.51
CA LEU A 174 2.89 -12.37 -3.53
C LEU A 174 2.12 -12.70 -4.82
N GLY A 175 2.80 -13.15 -5.88
CA GLY A 175 2.21 -13.51 -7.17
C GLY A 175 2.51 -12.50 -8.29
N ASN A 176 3.26 -11.43 -8.01
CA ASN A 176 3.65 -10.46 -9.03
C ASN A 176 4.67 -11.05 -10.01
N LYS A 177 4.60 -10.63 -11.27
CA LYS A 177 5.52 -11.06 -12.33
C LYS A 177 6.68 -10.09 -12.43
N ILE A 178 7.85 -10.47 -11.91
CA ILE A 178 9.03 -9.59 -11.88
C ILE A 178 10.13 -10.14 -12.80
N GLY A 179 10.49 -9.37 -13.83
CA GLY A 179 11.57 -9.66 -14.77
C GLY A 179 12.96 -9.76 -14.14
N GLU A 180 13.97 -9.97 -14.99
CA GLU A 180 15.37 -10.06 -14.59
C GLU A 180 16.05 -8.68 -14.57
N GLY A 181 16.97 -8.47 -13.63
CA GLY A 181 17.70 -7.21 -13.48
C GLY A 181 16.83 -6.04 -13.02
N VAL A 182 15.67 -6.31 -12.43
CA VAL A 182 14.77 -5.28 -11.89
C VAL A 182 15.34 -4.70 -10.61
N ASP A 183 15.37 -3.38 -10.56
CA ASP A 183 15.70 -2.63 -9.35
C ASP A 183 14.41 -2.12 -8.70
N LEU A 184 14.06 -2.67 -7.53
CA LEU A 184 12.78 -2.42 -6.86
C LEU A 184 13.05 -1.83 -5.47
N HIS A 185 12.70 -0.56 -5.29
CA HIS A 185 12.87 0.16 -4.02
C HIS A 185 11.54 0.57 -3.37
N SER A 186 10.42 0.13 -3.93
CA SER A 186 9.08 0.44 -3.43
C SER A 186 8.26 -0.83 -3.24
N ALA A 187 7.37 -0.81 -2.25
CA ALA A 187 6.58 -1.97 -1.88
C ALA A 187 5.72 -2.46 -3.06
N PRO A 188 5.76 -3.75 -3.42
CA PRO A 188 4.90 -4.30 -4.45
C PRO A 188 3.44 -4.39 -3.95
N PRO A 189 2.44 -4.34 -4.84
CA PRO A 189 1.06 -4.54 -4.43
C PRO A 189 0.86 -5.98 -3.92
N VAL A 190 0.15 -6.08 -2.79
CA VAL A 190 -0.23 -7.38 -2.18
C VAL A 190 -1.22 -8.17 -3.02
N THR A 191 -1.88 -7.53 -3.99
CA THR A 191 -2.84 -8.16 -4.91
C THR A 191 -2.21 -9.15 -5.87
N GLY A 192 -0.88 -9.10 -6.06
CA GLY A 192 -0.18 -9.97 -7.00
C GLY A 192 -0.38 -9.57 -8.48
N MET A 193 -0.98 -8.40 -8.74
CA MET A 193 -1.34 -7.95 -10.09
C MET A 193 -0.33 -6.97 -10.72
N LEU A 194 0.92 -6.95 -10.25
CA LEU A 194 2.00 -6.19 -10.88
C LEU A 194 2.78 -7.05 -11.88
N THR A 195 3.05 -6.47 -13.04
CA THR A 195 4.02 -7.01 -14.01
C THR A 195 5.13 -5.99 -14.23
N LEU A 196 6.36 -6.37 -13.91
CA LEU A 196 7.58 -5.61 -14.17
C LEU A 196 8.40 -6.30 -15.26
N GLY A 197 8.72 -5.57 -16.34
CA GLY A 197 9.62 -6.01 -17.40
C GLY A 197 11.07 -6.18 -16.92
N HIS A 198 11.95 -6.60 -17.83
CA HIS A 198 13.38 -6.74 -17.54
C HIS A 198 14.07 -5.38 -17.40
N ARG A 199 15.02 -5.28 -16.47
CA ARG A 199 15.89 -4.10 -16.27
C ARG A 199 15.13 -2.79 -16.02
N CYS A 200 13.89 -2.85 -15.52
CA CYS A 200 13.20 -1.65 -15.09
C CYS A 200 13.69 -1.23 -13.69
N SER A 201 13.61 0.08 -13.41
CA SER A 201 13.92 0.66 -12.11
C SER A 201 12.69 1.34 -11.52
N ILE A 202 12.35 0.94 -10.30
CA ILE A 202 11.30 1.55 -9.49
C ILE A 202 11.98 2.26 -8.32
N GLU A 203 11.98 3.58 -8.36
CA GLU A 203 12.58 4.41 -7.32
C GLU A 203 11.84 4.28 -5.97
N PRO A 204 12.44 4.72 -4.85
CA PRO A 204 11.77 4.80 -3.57
C PRO A 204 10.53 5.71 -3.61
N GLU A 205 9.61 5.53 -2.66
CA GLU A 205 8.37 6.34 -2.56
C GLU A 205 7.48 6.30 -3.83
N VAL A 206 7.63 5.27 -4.67
CA VAL A 206 6.68 4.99 -5.75
C VAL A 206 5.53 4.19 -5.16
N ASP A 207 4.31 4.68 -5.34
CA ASP A 207 3.11 3.98 -4.92
C ASP A 207 2.60 3.09 -6.05
N LEU A 208 2.85 1.79 -5.94
CA LEU A 208 2.36 0.77 -6.87
C LEU A 208 1.00 0.23 -6.38
N SER A 209 -0.05 1.05 -6.48
CA SER A 209 -1.35 0.72 -5.90
C SER A 209 -2.13 -0.26 -6.80
N GLY A 210 -2.23 -1.52 -6.40
CA GLY A 210 -3.04 -2.53 -7.10
C GLY A 210 -4.56 -2.31 -7.05
N HIS A 211 -5.01 -1.22 -6.41
CA HIS A 211 -6.40 -0.85 -6.27
C HIS A 211 -6.57 0.67 -6.09
N TRP A 212 -7.78 1.18 -6.29
CA TRP A 212 -8.18 2.54 -5.93
C TRP A 212 -9.68 2.61 -5.62
N ILE A 213 -10.13 3.69 -4.97
CA ILE A 213 -11.53 3.87 -4.58
C ILE A 213 -12.10 5.09 -5.30
N ASP A 214 -13.24 4.88 -5.97
CA ASP A 214 -14.04 5.94 -6.57
C ASP A 214 -15.46 5.94 -5.98
N GLY A 215 -15.76 6.88 -5.10
CA GLY A 215 -17.06 6.96 -4.45
C GLY A 215 -17.45 5.67 -3.72
N GLU A 216 -18.39 4.92 -4.31
CA GLU A 216 -18.91 3.63 -3.82
C GLU A 216 -18.21 2.41 -4.43
N ASN A 217 -17.31 2.61 -5.39
CA ASN A 217 -16.62 1.54 -6.11
C ASN A 217 -15.19 1.38 -5.60
N PHE A 218 -14.78 0.13 -5.43
CA PHE A 218 -13.43 -0.31 -5.12
C PHE A 218 -12.89 -1.01 -6.36
N HIS A 219 -11.99 -0.36 -7.07
CA HIS A 219 -11.42 -0.86 -8.32
C HIS A 219 -10.12 -1.58 -8.03
N VAL A 220 -10.00 -2.82 -8.51
CA VAL A 220 -8.79 -3.64 -8.43
C VAL A 220 -8.33 -3.91 -9.84
N GLY A 221 -7.01 -3.87 -10.08
CA GLY A 221 -6.51 -4.30 -11.38
C GLY A 221 -4.99 -4.33 -11.46
N ALA A 222 -4.54 -4.59 -12.68
CA ALA A 222 -3.13 -4.81 -12.95
C ALA A 222 -2.38 -3.52 -13.25
N ILE A 223 -1.08 -3.52 -12.93
CA ILE A 223 -0.11 -2.49 -13.32
C ILE A 223 0.94 -3.19 -14.19
N THR A 224 1.25 -2.64 -15.36
CA THR A 224 2.26 -3.23 -16.26
C THR A 224 3.33 -2.22 -16.60
N ILE A 225 4.57 -2.50 -16.18
CA ILE A 225 5.73 -1.66 -16.47
C ILE A 225 6.63 -2.40 -17.44
N GLY A 226 6.97 -1.75 -18.55
CA GLY A 226 7.76 -2.34 -19.64
C GLY A 226 9.23 -2.56 -19.30
N ASN A 227 9.95 -3.19 -20.22
CA ASN A 227 11.40 -3.37 -20.13
C ASN A 227 12.11 -2.01 -20.14
N ASP A 228 13.22 -1.90 -19.41
CA ASP A 228 14.10 -0.73 -19.39
C ASP A 228 13.41 0.58 -18.95
N ALA A 229 12.20 0.50 -18.38
CA ALA A 229 11.45 1.64 -17.87
C ALA A 229 11.98 2.11 -16.52
N THR A 230 11.92 3.42 -16.27
CA THR A 230 12.23 4.01 -14.97
C THR A 230 11.02 4.76 -14.44
N ILE A 231 10.57 4.41 -13.24
CA ILE A 231 9.50 5.11 -12.53
C ILE A 231 10.12 5.91 -11.40
N GLY A 232 10.01 7.24 -11.52
CA GLY A 232 10.62 8.18 -10.58
C GLY A 232 9.88 8.27 -9.24
N THR A 233 10.62 8.69 -8.22
CA THR A 233 10.17 8.89 -6.83
C THR A 233 8.89 9.73 -6.77
N ARG A 234 7.96 9.40 -5.85
CA ARG A 234 6.66 10.09 -5.65
C ARG A 234 5.69 9.99 -6.82
N THR A 235 5.88 8.98 -7.69
CA THR A 235 4.89 8.61 -8.69
C THR A 235 3.90 7.63 -8.09
N THR A 236 2.62 7.80 -8.40
CA THR A 236 1.58 6.80 -8.10
C THR A 236 1.14 6.15 -9.39
N LEU A 237 1.19 4.83 -9.45
CA LEU A 237 0.67 4.02 -10.54
C LEU A 237 -0.58 3.29 -10.06
N LEU A 238 -1.68 3.53 -10.76
CA LEU A 238 -2.99 2.97 -10.46
C LEU A 238 -3.31 1.80 -11.41
N PRO A 239 -4.33 0.98 -11.10
CA PRO A 239 -4.78 -0.07 -12.00
C PRO A 239 -5.06 0.44 -13.42
N GLY A 240 -4.49 -0.24 -14.41
CA GLY A 240 -4.57 0.13 -15.83
C GLY A 240 -3.42 1.00 -16.34
N ALA A 241 -2.45 1.36 -15.47
CA ALA A 241 -1.19 1.99 -15.87
C ALA A 241 -0.22 1.04 -16.59
#